data_AF-A0A838V161-F1
#
_entry.id   AF-A0A838V161-F1
#
_cell.length_a   1.000
_cell.length_b   1.000
_cell.length_c   1.000
_cell.angle_alpha   90.00
_cell.angle_beta   90.00
_cell.angle_gamma   90.00
#
_symmetry.space_group_name_H-M   'P 1'
#
loop_
_entity.id
_entity.type
_entity.pdbx_description
1 polymer ?
#
loop_
_entity_poly.entity_id
_entity_poly.type
_entity_poly.pdbx_seq_one_letter_code
_entity_poly.pdbx_strand_id
1 'polypeptide(L)'
;MTERGITEPAAPPVRATDDVDVVCEVSTRAEYYRLGKRLRERGLQEAEGEPVLCRWRSAQPRLVLDVMPTDPEILGFSNRWYDEASATAAIVALASGAEIRAATPALLLATKLCAWRRSWQRNRAVVVQDRLDALLQR
;
A
#
# COMPACT_ATOMS: atom_id res chain seq x y z
N MET A 1 -6.72 45.72 -8.24
CA MET A 1 -7.13 44.31 -8.05
C MET A 1 -5.86 43.49 -8.10
N THR A 2 -5.31 43.18 -6.93
CA THR A 2 -3.99 42.55 -6.80
C THR A 2 -4.16 41.04 -6.87
N GLU A 3 -3.69 40.44 -7.97
CA GLU A 3 -3.47 39.01 -8.07
C GLU A 3 -2.42 38.61 -7.02
N ARG A 4 -2.85 37.94 -5.96
CA ARG A 4 -1.93 37.29 -5.00
C ARG A 4 -1.69 35.87 -5.48
N GLY A 5 -0.44 35.64 -5.89
CA GLY A 5 0.04 34.37 -6.40
C GLY A 5 -0.11 33.22 -5.41
N ILE A 6 -0.48 32.05 -5.95
CA ILE A 6 -0.30 30.75 -5.31
C ILE A 6 0.92 30.12 -5.98
N THR A 7 2.09 30.67 -5.66
CA THR A 7 3.35 29.95 -5.82
C THR A 7 3.93 29.89 -4.42
N GLU A 8 3.51 28.89 -3.66
CA GLU A 8 4.13 28.44 -2.43
C GLU A 8 5.26 27.47 -2.82
N PRO A 9 6.55 27.87 -2.78
CA PRO A 9 7.66 26.95 -2.94
C PRO A 9 8.06 26.47 -1.55
N ALA A 10 7.19 25.70 -0.89
CA ALA A 10 7.48 25.17 0.44
C ALA A 10 6.94 23.74 0.65
N ALA A 11 6.64 23.01 -0.42
CA ALA A 11 6.46 21.57 -0.28
C ALA A 11 7.82 20.96 0.11
N PRO A 12 7.94 20.33 1.29
CA PRO A 12 9.17 19.64 1.64
C PRO A 12 9.49 18.59 0.58
N PRO A 13 10.79 18.31 0.33
CA PRO A 13 11.18 17.29 -0.63
C PRO A 13 10.48 15.97 -0.31
N VAL A 14 10.02 15.28 -1.35
CA VAL A 14 9.36 13.97 -1.21
C VAL A 14 10.30 13.04 -0.44
N ARG A 15 9.95 12.73 0.81
CA ARG A 15 10.72 11.83 1.66
C ARG A 15 10.35 10.39 1.31
N ALA A 16 11.36 9.53 1.16
CA ALA A 16 11.13 8.10 1.15
C ALA A 16 10.36 7.69 2.43
N THR A 17 9.35 6.84 2.25
CA THR A 17 8.62 6.23 3.36
C THR A 17 9.16 4.81 3.53
N ASP A 18 9.32 4.36 4.77
CA ASP A 18 9.61 2.95 5.06
C ASP A 18 8.33 2.11 5.03
N ASP A 19 7.22 2.67 4.53
CA ASP A 19 5.89 2.10 4.65
C ASP A 19 5.20 1.99 3.28
N VAL A 20 4.78 0.78 2.92
CA VAL A 20 4.08 0.50 1.65
C VAL A 20 2.71 -0.11 1.96
N ASP A 21 1.65 0.43 1.36
CA ASP A 21 0.34 -0.24 1.34
C ASP A 21 0.26 -1.13 0.10
N VAL A 22 -0.26 -2.34 0.26
CA VAL A 22 -0.49 -3.27 -0.86
C VAL A 22 -1.96 -3.65 -0.89
N VAL A 23 -2.60 -3.46 -2.03
CA VAL A 23 -3.90 -4.09 -2.31
C VAL A 23 -3.61 -5.43 -2.98
N CYS A 24 -4.19 -6.50 -2.42
CA CYS A 24 -4.08 -7.84 -2.99
C CYS A 24 -5.47 -8.33 -3.44
N GLU A 25 -5.54 -8.77 -4.69
CA GLU A 25 -6.71 -9.36 -5.35
C GLU A 25 -6.86 -10.84 -4.91
N VAL A 26 -6.75 -11.10 -3.60
CA VAL A 26 -7.07 -12.42 -3.03
C VAL A 26 -8.56 -12.46 -2.69
N SER A 27 -9.22 -13.54 -3.07
CA SER A 27 -10.68 -13.67 -2.94
C SER A 27 -11.07 -14.63 -1.82
N THR A 28 -10.09 -15.25 -1.15
CA THR A 28 -10.35 -16.18 -0.04
C THR A 28 -9.35 -16.02 1.08
N ARG A 29 -9.80 -16.36 2.30
CA ARG A 29 -8.93 -16.38 3.49
C ARG A 29 -7.77 -17.39 3.34
N ALA A 30 -7.99 -18.49 2.63
CA ALA A 30 -6.94 -19.47 2.33
C ALA A 30 -5.83 -18.89 1.43
N GLU A 31 -6.18 -18.11 0.43
CA GLU A 31 -5.20 -17.39 -0.42
C GLU A 31 -4.44 -16.34 0.36
N TYR A 32 -5.13 -15.59 1.23
CA TYR A 32 -4.48 -14.63 2.12
C TYR A 32 -3.48 -15.31 3.07
N TYR A 33 -3.80 -16.49 3.62
CA TYR A 33 -2.85 -17.27 4.41
C TYR A 33 -1.64 -17.76 3.59
N ARG A 34 -1.84 -18.18 2.33
CA ARG A 34 -0.73 -18.55 1.44
C ARG A 34 0.17 -17.35 1.13
N LEU A 35 -0.42 -16.18 0.91
CA LEU A 35 0.32 -14.93 0.76
C LEU A 35 1.15 -14.65 2.02
N GLY A 36 0.54 -14.76 3.20
CA GLY A 36 1.24 -14.61 4.47
C GLY A 36 2.40 -15.59 4.63
N LYS A 37 2.25 -16.85 4.20
CA LYS A 37 3.37 -17.81 4.21
C LYS A 37 4.55 -17.32 3.36
N ARG A 38 4.28 -16.84 2.14
CA ARG A 38 5.31 -16.29 1.24
C ARG A 38 6.00 -15.05 1.82
N LEU A 39 5.27 -14.21 2.55
CA LEU A 39 5.83 -13.05 3.25
C LEU A 39 6.78 -13.48 4.37
N ARG A 40 6.41 -14.48 5.17
CA ARG A 40 7.28 -15.06 6.21
C ARG A 40 8.54 -15.69 5.65
N GLU A 41 8.43 -16.41 4.53
CA GLU A 41 9.58 -16.98 3.82
C GLU A 41 10.59 -15.91 3.36
N ARG A 42 10.14 -14.66 3.19
CA ARG A 42 10.97 -13.49 2.83
C ARG A 42 11.40 -12.66 4.04
N GLY A 43 11.22 -13.18 5.25
CA GLY A 43 11.65 -12.53 6.49
C GLY A 43 10.70 -11.45 7.02
N LEU A 44 9.51 -11.27 6.43
CA LEU A 44 8.49 -10.41 7.02
C LEU A 44 7.75 -11.12 8.14
N GLN A 45 7.41 -10.36 9.16
CA GLN A 45 6.62 -10.84 10.30
C GLN A 45 5.33 -10.04 10.37
N GLU A 46 4.23 -10.69 10.73
CA GLU A 46 3.01 -9.99 11.10
C GLU A 46 3.31 -9.10 12.31
N ALA A 47 2.66 -7.94 12.37
CA ALA A 47 2.72 -7.07 13.53
C ALA A 47 1.84 -7.63 14.67
N GLU A 48 2.25 -8.79 15.20
CA GLU A 48 1.57 -9.43 16.33
C GLU A 48 1.48 -8.48 17.53
N GLY A 49 0.30 -8.40 18.15
CA GLY A 49 0.03 -7.51 19.27
C GLY A 49 -0.38 -6.08 18.89
N GLU A 50 -0.42 -5.72 17.60
CA GLU A 50 -1.05 -4.48 17.13
C GLU A 50 -2.53 -4.68 16.79
N PRO A 51 -3.37 -3.63 16.90
CA PRO A 51 -4.76 -3.69 16.45
C PRO A 51 -4.90 -3.75 14.91
N VAL A 52 -3.80 -3.71 14.17
CA VAL A 52 -3.77 -3.59 12.70
C VAL A 52 -3.48 -4.96 12.08
N LEU A 53 -4.54 -5.66 11.67
CA LEU A 53 -4.49 -7.04 11.16
C LEU A 53 -3.76 -7.20 9.81
N CYS A 54 -3.59 -6.12 9.05
CA CYS A 54 -2.96 -6.17 7.72
C CYS A 54 -1.44 -5.89 7.74
N ARG A 55 -0.85 -5.59 8.91
CA ARG A 55 0.51 -5.07 8.96
C ARG A 55 1.58 -6.16 9.05
N TRP A 56 2.61 -5.98 8.25
CA TRP A 56 3.83 -6.75 8.21
C TRP A 56 5.04 -5.85 8.42
N ARG A 57 6.12 -6.41 8.98
CA ARG A 57 7.37 -5.70 9.26
C ARG A 57 8.57 -6.51 8.84
N SER A 58 9.60 -5.84 8.33
CA SER A 58 10.97 -6.37 8.23
C SER A 58 11.92 -5.44 9.00
N ALA A 59 12.90 -6.03 9.67
CA ALA A 59 13.92 -5.27 10.42
C ALA A 59 15.08 -4.83 9.51
N GLN A 60 15.40 -5.60 8.46
CA GLN A 60 16.54 -5.37 7.57
C GLN A 60 16.18 -5.77 6.12
N PRO A 61 15.92 -4.80 5.22
CA PRO A 61 15.77 -3.37 5.50
C PRO A 61 14.55 -3.09 6.39
N ARG A 62 14.56 -1.95 7.08
CA ARG A 62 13.39 -1.49 7.83
C ARG A 62 12.26 -1.22 6.84
N LEU A 63 11.23 -2.06 6.87
CA LEU A 63 10.05 -1.97 6.00
C LEU A 63 8.80 -2.27 6.81
N VAL A 64 7.76 -1.49 6.60
CA VAL A 64 6.40 -1.75 7.06
C VAL A 64 5.54 -1.94 5.82
N LEU A 65 4.76 -3.00 5.81
CA LEU A 65 3.94 -3.37 4.67
C LEU A 65 2.51 -3.61 5.17
N ASP A 66 1.55 -2.78 4.76
CA ASP A 66 0.14 -2.98 5.09
C ASP A 66 -0.54 -3.72 3.90
N VAL A 67 -0.76 -5.03 4.03
CA VAL A 67 -1.31 -5.90 2.98
C VAL A 67 -2.80 -6.08 3.16
N MET A 68 -3.59 -5.48 2.27
CA MET A 68 -5.04 -5.38 2.38
C MET A 68 -5.73 -6.17 1.27
N PRO A 69 -6.60 -7.13 1.60
CA PRO A 69 -7.44 -7.79 0.59
C PRO A 69 -8.52 -6.85 0.08
N THR A 70 -9.00 -7.10 -1.14
CA THR A 70 -10.19 -6.44 -1.69
C THR A 70 -11.47 -6.94 -1.01
N ASP A 71 -11.54 -8.23 -0.69
CA ASP A 71 -12.67 -8.86 -0.02
C ASP A 71 -12.73 -8.50 1.49
N PRO A 72 -13.79 -7.78 1.95
CA PRO A 72 -13.94 -7.43 3.36
C PRO A 72 -14.14 -8.63 4.29
N GLU A 73 -14.56 -9.80 3.81
CA GLU A 73 -14.75 -10.99 4.67
C GLU A 73 -13.43 -11.56 5.19
N ILE A 74 -12.31 -11.22 4.56
CA ILE A 74 -10.99 -11.76 4.93
C ILE A 74 -10.45 -11.09 6.20
N LEU A 75 -10.54 -9.76 6.32
CA LEU A 75 -10.02 -8.99 7.47
C LEU A 75 -11.11 -8.19 8.22
N GLY A 76 -12.37 -8.25 7.81
CA GLY A 76 -13.48 -7.49 8.41
C GLY A 76 -13.56 -6.03 7.97
N PHE A 77 -12.73 -5.62 7.00
CA PHE A 77 -12.77 -4.27 6.42
C PHE A 77 -12.26 -4.28 4.98
N SER A 78 -12.70 -3.29 4.20
CA SER A 78 -12.19 -3.01 2.85
C SER A 78 -12.34 -1.51 2.56
N ASN A 79 -11.86 -1.08 1.40
CA ASN A 79 -11.96 0.27 0.88
C ASN A 79 -12.64 0.22 -0.48
N ARG A 80 -13.70 1.00 -0.66
CA ARG A 80 -14.51 1.04 -1.88
C ARG A 80 -13.72 1.36 -3.16
N TRP A 81 -12.51 1.89 -3.03
CA TRP A 81 -11.64 2.27 -4.14
C TRP A 81 -10.62 1.18 -4.49
N TYR A 82 -10.53 0.07 -3.75
CA TYR A 82 -9.52 -0.97 -4.00
C TYR A 82 -9.73 -1.70 -5.32
N ASP A 83 -10.97 -2.01 -5.68
CA ASP A 83 -11.26 -2.68 -6.96
C ASP A 83 -10.89 -1.79 -8.15
N GLU A 84 -11.30 -0.51 -8.11
CA GLU A 84 -10.97 0.46 -9.16
C GLU A 84 -9.46 0.76 -9.22
N ALA A 85 -8.82 0.89 -8.06
CA ALA A 85 -7.37 1.08 -7.96
C ALA A 85 -6.61 -0.12 -8.56
N SER A 86 -7.10 -1.34 -8.35
CA SER A 86 -6.51 -2.55 -8.92
C SER A 86 -6.74 -2.62 -10.42
N ALA A 87 -7.98 -2.41 -10.88
CA ALA A 87 -8.35 -2.47 -12.29
C ALA A 87 -7.63 -1.43 -13.17
N THR A 88 -7.33 -0.25 -12.63
CA THR A 88 -6.70 0.86 -13.36
C THR A 88 -5.23 1.08 -13.02
N ALA A 89 -4.62 0.18 -12.23
CA ALA A 89 -3.23 0.31 -11.83
C ALA A 89 -2.31 0.32 -13.06
N ALA A 90 -1.40 1.29 -13.10
CA ALA A 90 -0.42 1.43 -14.17
C ALA A 90 0.89 0.75 -13.79
N ILE A 91 1.59 0.19 -14.80
CA ILE A 91 2.93 -0.34 -14.62
C ILE A 91 3.91 0.83 -14.44
N VAL A 92 4.70 0.78 -13.37
CA VAL A 92 5.74 1.75 -13.04
C VAL A 92 7.05 1.02 -12.82
N ALA A 93 8.11 1.47 -13.51
CA ALA A 93 9.45 0.99 -13.29
C ALA A 93 10.07 1.68 -12.07
N LEU A 94 10.58 0.88 -11.13
CA LEU A 94 11.36 1.35 -10.00
C LEU A 94 12.81 1.61 -10.43
N ALA A 95 13.55 2.39 -9.62
CA ALA A 95 14.97 2.66 -9.87
C ALA A 95 15.84 1.39 -9.88
N SER A 96 15.37 0.29 -9.28
CA SER A 96 16.00 -1.03 -9.34
C SER A 96 15.81 -1.74 -10.69
N GLY A 97 15.00 -1.20 -11.61
CA GLY A 97 14.56 -1.86 -12.83
C GLY A 97 13.38 -2.81 -12.62
N ALA A 98 12.92 -2.99 -11.38
CA ALA A 98 11.77 -3.82 -11.09
C ALA A 98 10.47 -3.08 -11.45
N GLU A 99 9.48 -3.79 -11.98
CA GLU A 99 8.19 -3.22 -12.33
C GLU A 99 7.15 -3.51 -11.24
N ILE A 100 6.32 -2.51 -10.93
CA ILE A 100 5.18 -2.64 -10.04
C ILE A 100 3.90 -2.13 -10.71
N ARG A 101 2.74 -2.64 -10.30
CA ARG A 101 1.45 -1.99 -10.61
C ARG A 101 1.16 -0.98 -9.51
N ALA A 102 1.09 0.30 -9.84
CA ALA A 102 0.79 1.37 -8.89
C ALA A 102 -0.59 1.97 -9.19
N ALA A 103 -1.35 2.29 -8.14
CA ALA A 103 -2.60 3.03 -8.29
C ALA A 103 -2.33 4.39 -8.95
N THR A 104 -3.28 4.87 -9.75
CA THR A 104 -3.20 6.24 -10.29
C THR A 104 -3.16 7.25 -9.14
N PRO A 105 -2.57 8.46 -9.33
CA PRO A 105 -2.54 9.48 -8.29
C PRO A 105 -3.92 9.80 -7.72
N ALA A 106 -4.97 9.81 -8.56
CA ALA A 106 -6.33 10.06 -8.14
C ALA A 106 -6.86 8.96 -7.20
N LEU A 107 -6.64 7.69 -7.53
CA LEU A 107 -7.09 6.56 -6.70
C LEU A 107 -6.24 6.34 -5.46
N LEU A 108 -4.96 6.71 -5.51
CA LEU A 108 -4.13 6.81 -4.33
C LEU A 108 -4.70 7.84 -3.33
N LEU A 109 -5.11 9.01 -3.81
CA LEU A 109 -5.75 10.01 -2.95
C LEU A 109 -7.12 9.53 -2.46
N ALA A 110 -7.93 8.90 -3.32
CA ALA A 110 -9.26 8.42 -2.98
C ALA A 110 -9.21 7.35 -1.87
N THR A 111 -8.29 6.38 -1.98
CA THR A 111 -8.07 5.35 -0.95
C THR A 111 -7.67 5.97 0.38
N LYS A 112 -6.80 6.99 0.37
CA LYS A 112 -6.35 7.72 1.57
C LYS A 112 -7.45 8.54 2.23
N LEU A 113 -8.23 9.28 1.44
CA LEU A 113 -9.35 10.05 1.96
C LEU A 113 -10.42 9.14 2.57
N CYS A 114 -10.66 7.97 1.96
CA CYS A 114 -11.58 6.97 2.52
C CYS A 114 -11.07 6.43 3.86
N ALA A 115 -9.77 6.11 3.95
CA ALA A 115 -9.13 5.69 5.20
C ALA A 115 -9.24 6.79 6.28
N TRP A 116 -8.90 8.03 5.95
CA TRP A 116 -8.99 9.16 6.88
C TRP A 116 -10.40 9.36 7.46
N ARG A 117 -11.44 9.27 6.61
CA ARG A 117 -12.85 9.35 7.05
C ARG A 117 -13.26 8.24 8.01
N ARG A 118 -12.59 7.08 7.96
CA ARG A 118 -12.83 5.93 8.84
C ARG A 118 -11.88 5.93 10.05
N SER A 119 -11.23 7.05 10.34
CA SER A 119 -10.18 7.20 11.36
C SER A 119 -8.94 6.32 11.14
N TRP A 120 -8.78 5.76 9.94
CA TRP A 120 -7.55 5.11 9.49
C TRP A 120 -6.57 6.18 8.99
N GLN A 121 -5.88 6.86 9.90
CA GLN A 121 -4.90 7.87 9.54
C GLN A 121 -3.58 7.23 9.08
N ARG A 122 -3.16 7.44 7.83
CA ARG A 122 -1.74 7.41 7.37
C ARG A 122 -1.56 7.66 5.85
N ASN A 123 -0.67 8.60 5.48
CA ASN A 123 -0.18 8.84 4.11
C ASN A 123 0.89 7.81 3.70
N ARG A 124 0.60 6.91 2.75
CA ARG A 124 1.46 5.79 2.30
C ARG A 124 1.10 5.38 0.84
N ALA A 125 2.02 4.77 0.09
CA ALA A 125 1.83 4.44 -1.33
C ALA A 125 1.06 3.11 -1.51
N VAL A 126 0.13 3.01 -2.46
CA VAL A 126 -0.64 1.79 -2.78
C VAL A 126 -0.01 1.05 -3.97
N VAL A 127 0.41 -0.19 -3.75
CA VAL A 127 0.92 -1.12 -4.76
C VAL A 127 -0.07 -2.26 -4.98
N VAL A 128 -0.36 -2.60 -6.23
CA VAL A 128 -1.28 -3.68 -6.59
C VAL A 128 -0.47 -4.91 -6.96
N GLN A 129 -0.62 -5.91 -6.09
CA GLN A 129 -0.19 -7.32 -6.08
C GLN A 129 0.92 -7.88 -6.96
N ASP A 130 1.11 -7.50 -8.22
CA ASP A 130 1.69 -8.46 -9.18
C ASP A 130 3.19 -8.73 -9.02
N ARG A 131 3.87 -7.97 -8.16
CA ARG A 131 5.28 -8.20 -7.83
C ARG A 131 5.59 -7.78 -6.40
N LEU A 132 4.95 -8.40 -5.41
CA LEU A 132 5.46 -8.31 -4.03
C LEU A 132 6.94 -8.76 -3.96
N ASP A 133 7.36 -9.61 -4.90
CA ASP A 133 8.75 -9.96 -5.16
C ASP A 133 9.64 -8.78 -5.62
N ALA A 134 9.14 -7.84 -6.42
CA ALA A 134 9.90 -6.64 -6.83
C ALA A 134 10.17 -5.69 -5.66
N LEU A 135 9.23 -5.59 -4.72
CA LEU A 135 9.40 -4.79 -3.49
C LEU A 135 10.39 -5.44 -2.50
N LEU A 136 10.59 -6.76 -2.62
CA LEU A 136 11.40 -7.56 -1.71
C LEU A 136 12.72 -8.05 -2.33
N GLN A 137 13.00 -7.72 -3.59
CA GLN A 137 14.26 -7.99 -4.25
C GLN A 137 15.32 -6.97 -3.82
N ARG A 138 16.06 -7.34 -2.76
CA ARG A 138 17.45 -6.94 -2.53
C ARG A 138 18.22 -8.13 -1.97
#